data_AF-A0A1H8GJG5-F1
#
_entry.id   AF-A0A1H8GJG5-F1
#
_cell.length_a   1.000
_cell.length_b   1.000
_cell.length_c   1.000
_cell.angle_alpha   90.00
_cell.angle_beta   90.00
_cell.angle_gamma   90.00
#
_symmetry.space_group_name_H-M   'P 1'
#
loop_
_entity.id
_entity.type
_entity.pdbx_description
1 polymer ?
#
loop_
_entity_poly.entity_id
_entity_poly.type
_entity_poly.pdbx_seq_one_letter_code
_entity_poly.pdbx_strand_id
1 'polypeptide(L)'
;MNEHFSTNEPIRVQVNYEDHLLPESVKEFKPVVFQEGKAFRCLSDVDDEEIVTGSGETTEMAIADWDQHLRESLTRELVEYMKLVWRFRIKKPRMSM
;
A
#
# COMPACT_ATOMS: atom_id res chain seq x y z
N MET A 1 32.61 28.08 15.41
CA MET A 1 31.30 27.58 15.87
C MET A 1 30.76 26.76 14.72
N ASN A 2 30.73 25.43 14.84
CA ASN A 2 30.21 24.57 13.79
C ASN A 2 28.73 24.34 14.08
N GLU A 3 27.87 24.90 13.26
CA GLU A 3 26.43 24.66 13.27
C GLU A 3 26.19 23.21 12.82
N HIS A 4 25.70 22.38 13.74
CA HIS A 4 25.18 21.06 13.39
C HIS A 4 23.86 21.26 12.63
N PHE A 5 23.90 21.11 11.29
CA PHE A 5 22.70 20.88 10.51
C PHE A 5 22.13 19.51 10.95
N SER A 6 21.04 19.53 11.71
CA SER A 6 20.20 18.33 11.84
C SER A 6 19.56 18.12 10.48
N THR A 7 20.18 17.32 9.63
CA THR A 7 19.53 16.79 8.44
C THR A 7 18.42 15.86 8.93
N ASN A 8 17.17 16.31 8.85
CA ASN A 8 15.98 15.48 9.04
C ASN A 8 15.83 14.52 7.84
N GLU A 9 16.88 13.74 7.55
CA GLU A 9 16.84 12.74 6.51
C GLU A 9 15.99 11.55 6.98
N PRO A 10 15.09 11.03 6.13
CA PRO A 10 14.29 9.88 6.47
C PRO A 10 15.18 8.65 6.72
N ILE A 11 15.03 8.04 7.89
CA ILE A 11 15.82 6.87 8.28
C ILE A 11 15.04 5.62 7.90
N ARG A 12 15.59 4.78 7.02
CA ARG A 12 14.96 3.50 6.66
C ARG A 12 14.93 2.57 7.88
N VAL A 13 13.74 2.06 8.20
CA VAL A 13 13.52 1.10 9.28
C VAL A 13 13.65 -0.31 8.74
N GLN A 14 14.34 -1.18 9.48
CA GLN A 14 14.45 -2.59 9.13
C GLN A 14 13.20 -3.33 9.61
N VAL A 15 12.47 -3.93 8.68
CA VAL A 15 11.27 -4.74 8.96
C VAL A 15 11.62 -6.22 8.75
N ASN A 16 11.23 -7.07 9.70
CA ASN A 16 11.32 -8.51 9.56
C ASN A 16 10.06 -9.07 8.89
N TYR A 17 10.08 -9.20 7.56
CA TYR A 17 8.92 -9.70 6.80
C TYR A 17 8.60 -11.19 7.03
N GLU A 18 9.47 -11.92 7.72
CA GLU A 18 9.21 -13.31 8.10
C GLU A 18 8.41 -13.41 9.42
N ASP A 19 8.09 -12.29 10.07
CA ASP A 19 7.30 -12.28 11.30
C ASP A 19 5.87 -12.78 11.04
N HIS A 20 5.47 -13.83 11.75
CA HIS A 20 4.16 -14.44 11.65
C HIS A 20 3.01 -13.49 12.02
N LEU A 21 3.27 -12.45 12.83
CA LEU A 21 2.28 -11.44 13.23
C LEU A 21 2.01 -10.37 12.16
N LEU A 22 2.84 -10.28 11.11
CA LEU A 22 2.59 -9.32 10.03
C LEU A 22 1.44 -9.78 9.11
N PRO A 23 0.62 -8.84 8.60
CA PRO A 23 -0.35 -9.12 7.56
C PRO A 23 0.29 -9.77 6.32
N GLU A 24 -0.43 -10.66 5.65
CA GLU A 24 0.09 -11.39 4.49
C GLU A 24 0.48 -10.46 3.33
N SER A 25 -0.30 -9.40 3.11
CA SER A 25 0.02 -8.29 2.19
C SER A 25 1.40 -7.67 2.47
N VAL A 26 1.76 -7.45 3.74
CA VAL A 26 3.05 -6.87 4.12
C VAL A 26 4.20 -7.83 3.77
N LYS A 27 3.98 -9.15 3.88
CA LYS A 27 4.97 -10.17 3.53
C LYS A 27 5.15 -10.30 2.02
N GLU A 28 4.05 -10.14 1.29
CA GLU A 28 4.02 -10.22 -0.17
C GLU A 28 4.65 -8.99 -0.82
N PHE A 29 4.16 -7.80 -0.50
CA PHE A 29 4.58 -6.54 -1.14
C PHE A 29 5.81 -5.91 -0.51
N LYS A 30 6.20 -6.32 0.72
CA LYS A 30 7.41 -5.88 1.44
C LYS A 30 7.61 -4.36 1.42
N PRO A 31 6.60 -3.58 1.88
CA PRO A 31 6.63 -2.12 1.78
C PRO A 31 7.76 -1.52 2.62
N VAL A 32 8.42 -0.49 2.08
CA VAL A 32 9.54 0.15 2.76
C VAL A 32 9.02 1.08 3.86
N VAL A 33 9.59 0.98 5.06
CA VAL A 33 9.28 1.88 6.17
C VAL A 33 10.42 2.87 6.39
N PHE A 34 10.06 4.15 6.56
CA PHE A 34 10.97 5.23 6.92
C PHE A 34 10.49 5.92 8.19
N GLN A 35 11.43 6.40 8.99
CA GLN A 35 11.17 7.29 10.11
C GLN A 35 11.48 8.73 9.68
N GLU A 36 10.49 9.60 9.83
CA GLU A 36 10.56 11.04 9.56
C GLU A 36 10.32 11.80 10.88
N GLY A 37 11.41 12.11 11.58
CA GLY A 37 11.34 12.70 12.92
C GLY A 37 10.67 11.76 13.93
N LYS A 38 9.44 12.08 14.32
CA LYS A 38 8.62 11.28 15.27
C LYS A 38 7.57 10.40 14.59
N ALA A 39 7.41 10.51 13.28
CA ALA A 39 6.44 9.75 12.52
C ALA A 39 7.14 8.65 11.70
N PHE A 40 6.36 7.63 11.35
CA PHE A 40 6.75 6.56 10.45
C PHE A 40 5.90 6.64 9.19
N ARG A 41 6.52 6.39 8.04
CA ARG A 41 5.89 6.30 6.72
C ARG A 41 6.16 4.92 6.15
N CYS A 42 5.13 4.27 5.64
CA CYS A 42 5.22 2.97 4.98
C CYS A 42 4.80 3.16 3.52
N LEU A 43 5.63 2.72 2.56
CA LEU A 43 5.39 2.97 1.13
C LEU A 43 5.66 1.70 0.32
N SER A 44 4.79 1.45 -0.66
CA SER A 44 5.06 0.50 -1.74
C SER A 44 4.53 1.05 -3.05
N ASP A 45 5.26 0.78 -4.13
CA ASP A 45 4.73 0.94 -5.48
C ASP A 45 3.78 -0.23 -5.75
N VAL A 46 2.50 0.08 -5.97
CA VAL A 46 1.45 -0.90 -6.33
C VAL A 46 1.19 -0.70 -7.81
N ASP A 47 1.95 -1.45 -8.61
CA ASP A 47 2.12 -1.26 -10.05
C ASP A 47 2.59 0.17 -10.43
N ASP A 48 3.10 0.35 -11.65
CA ASP A 48 3.85 1.55 -12.11
C ASP A 48 3.07 2.89 -12.03
N GLU A 49 1.83 2.91 -11.51
CA GLU A 49 0.93 4.07 -11.51
C GLU A 49 0.41 4.50 -10.13
N GLU A 50 0.37 3.64 -9.10
CA GLU A 50 -0.15 3.99 -7.77
C GLU A 50 0.82 3.69 -6.62
N ILE A 51 1.17 4.73 -5.87
CA ILE A 51 1.95 4.58 -4.63
C ILE A 51 0.96 4.46 -3.48
N VAL A 52 0.93 3.29 -2.82
CA VAL A 52 0.19 3.13 -1.58
C VAL A 52 1.08 3.57 -0.42
N THR A 53 0.55 4.46 0.41
CA THR A 53 1.27 5.00 1.57
C THR A 53 0.48 4.77 2.85
N GLY A 54 1.20 4.58 3.95
CA GLY A 54 0.66 4.55 5.30
C GLY A 54 1.51 5.39 6.25
N SER A 55 0.91 5.78 7.38
CA SER A 55 1.56 6.62 8.38
C SER A 55 1.16 6.29 9.81
N GLY A 56 2.06 6.56 10.75
CA GLY A 56 1.78 6.31 12.16
C GLY A 56 2.87 6.82 13.09
N GLU A 57 2.60 6.79 14.39
CA GLU A 57 3.58 7.13 15.43
C GLU A 57 4.55 5.97 15.72
N THR A 58 4.20 4.76 15.27
CA THR A 58 5.07 3.57 15.32
C THR A 58 5.14 2.90 13.95
N THR A 59 6.11 1.99 13.79
CA THR A 59 6.25 1.19 12.58
C THR A 59 5.00 0.34 12.33
N GLU A 60 4.44 -0.25 13.36
CA GLU A 60 3.24 -1.09 13.31
C GLU A 60 2.01 -0.28 12.87
N MET A 61 1.87 0.94 13.37
CA MET A 61 0.78 1.84 12.95
C MET A 61 0.92 2.22 11.47
N ALA A 62 2.12 2.58 11.02
CA ALA A 62 2.34 2.93 9.62
C ALA A 62 2.09 1.73 8.68
N ILE A 63 2.47 0.52 9.10
CA ILE A 63 2.19 -0.73 8.37
C ILE A 63 0.70 -1.02 8.33
N ALA A 64 -0.02 -0.87 9.44
CA ALA A 64 -1.45 -1.12 9.51
C ALA A 64 -2.25 -0.13 8.63
N ASP A 65 -1.87 1.15 8.65
CA ASP A 65 -2.45 2.19 7.81
C ASP A 65 -2.19 1.91 6.32
N TRP A 66 -0.97 1.50 5.97
CA TRP A 66 -0.62 1.09 4.61
C TRP A 66 -1.43 -0.12 4.13
N ASP A 67 -1.58 -1.15 4.98
CA ASP A 67 -2.33 -2.36 4.66
C ASP A 67 -3.82 -2.07 4.45
N GLN A 68 -4.37 -1.13 5.22
CA GLN A 68 -5.73 -0.64 5.00
C GLN A 68 -5.87 0.04 3.64
N HIS A 69 -5.00 1.00 3.31
CA HIS A 69 -5.07 1.71 2.02
C HIS A 69 -4.86 0.77 0.83
N LEU A 70 -3.99 -0.25 0.95
CA LEU A 70 -3.81 -1.27 -0.08
C LEU A 70 -5.13 -2.03 -0.33
N ARG A 71 -5.81 -2.48 0.72
CA ARG A 71 -7.10 -3.20 0.60
C ARG A 71 -8.17 -2.33 -0.04
N GLU A 72 -8.21 -1.04 0.31
CA GLU A 72 -9.14 -0.09 -0.29
C GLU A 72 -8.86 0.10 -1.80
N SER A 73 -7.59 0.23 -2.20
CA SER A 73 -7.21 0.32 -3.62
C SER A 73 -7.59 -0.94 -4.39
N LEU A 74 -7.19 -2.13 -3.90
CA LEU A 74 -7.51 -3.41 -4.55
C LEU A 74 -9.02 -3.64 -4.65
N THR A 75 -9.79 -3.26 -3.62
CA THR A 75 -11.25 -3.37 -3.64
C THR A 75 -11.85 -2.48 -4.73
N ARG A 76 -11.34 -1.24 -4.87
CA ARG A 76 -11.78 -0.31 -5.91
C ARG A 76 -11.52 -0.87 -7.30
N GLU A 77 -10.33 -1.43 -7.54
CA GLU A 77 -9.99 -2.04 -8.83
C GLU A 77 -10.86 -3.25 -9.16
N LEU A 78 -11.07 -4.16 -8.20
CA LEU A 78 -11.93 -5.32 -8.37
C LEU A 78 -13.38 -4.92 -8.68
N VAL A 79 -13.89 -3.85 -8.06
CA VAL A 79 -15.22 -3.32 -8.36
C VAL A 79 -15.30 -2.79 -9.80
N GLU A 80 -14.30 -2.05 -10.27
CA GLU A 80 -14.26 -1.57 -11.66
C GLU A 80 -14.15 -2.72 -12.66
N TYR A 81 -13.28 -3.69 -12.40
CA TYR A 81 -13.18 -4.91 -13.20
C TYR A 81 -14.54 -5.64 -13.28
N MET A 82 -15.20 -5.81 -12.13
CA MET A 82 -16.50 -6.47 -12.09
C MET A 82 -17.55 -5.70 -12.89
N LYS A 83 -17.59 -4.36 -12.80
CA LYS A 83 -18.50 -3.53 -13.63
C LYS A 83 -18.26 -3.75 -15.12
N LEU A 84 -17.01 -3.83 -15.56
CA LEU A 84 -16.65 -4.11 -16.94
C LEU A 84 -17.14 -5.51 -17.35
N VAL A 85 -16.79 -6.55 -16.58
CA VAL A 85 -17.22 -7.92 -16.86
C VAL A 85 -18.74 -8.03 -16.95
N TRP A 86 -19.48 -7.43 -16.01
CA TRP A 86 -20.94 -7.39 -16.04
C TRP A 86 -21.47 -6.69 -17.29
N ARG A 87 -20.90 -5.54 -17.67
CA ARG A 87 -21.28 -4.79 -18.88
C ARG A 87 -21.08 -5.62 -20.15
N PHE A 88 -20.00 -6.41 -20.25
CA PHE A 88 -19.76 -7.26 -21.40
C PHE A 88 -20.62 -8.52 -21.40
N ARG A 89 -20.95 -9.07 -20.23
CA ARG A 89 -21.78 -10.29 -20.10
C ARG A 89 -23.25 -10.06 -20.47
N ILE A 90 -23.80 -8.86 -20.23
CA ILE A 90 -25.20 -8.51 -20.56
C ILE A 90 -25.39 -8.21 -22.06
N LYS A 91 -24.30 -7.98 -22.81
CA LYS A 91 -24.33 -7.61 -24.23
C LYS A 91 -24.31 -8.76 -25.24
N LYS A 92 -24.55 -10.03 -24.85
CA LYS A 92 -24.79 -11.07 -25.88
C LYS A 92 -26.16 -10.82 -26.54
N PRO A 93 -26.26 -10.43 -27.82
CA PRO A 93 -27.54 -10.41 -28.50
C PRO A 93 -28.04 -11.86 -28.59
N ARG A 94 -29.33 -12.07 -28.33
CA ARG A 94 -30.01 -13.28 -28.80
C ARG A 94 -29.88 -13.27 -30.32
N MET A 95 -29.01 -14.12 -30.86
CA MET A 95 -29.12 -14.52 -32.26
C MET A 95 -30.44 -15.29 -32.36
N SER A 96 -31.46 -14.62 -32.91
CA SER A 96 -32.67 -15.27 -33.37
C SER A 96 -32.29 -16.22 -34.50
N MET A 97 -32.50 -17.52 -34.30
CA MET A 97 -32.60 -18.51 -35.38
C MET A 97 -33.97 -18.41 -36.03
#